data_AF-A0A373N4C4-F1
#
_entry.id   AF-A0A373N4C4-F1
#
_cell.length_a   1.000
_cell.length_b   1.000
_cell.length_c   1.000
_cell.angle_alpha   90.00
_cell.angle_beta   90.00
_cell.angle_gamma   90.00
#
_symmetry.space_group_name_H-M   'P 1'
#
loop_
_entity.id
_entity.type
_entity.pdbx_description
1 polymer ?
#
loop_
_entity_poly.entity_id
_entity_poly.type
_entity_poly.pdbx_seq_one_letter_code
_entity_poly.pdbx_strand_id
1 'polypeptide(L)' 'MGHSDEWTFADYFKQEQAVFRGMISAAVALRWMIEHDFELPDDAGLKQMEAEVNRELCEAWGEIFSLAVLKWRDGQ' A
#
# COMPACT_ATOMS: atom_id res chain seq x y z
N MET A 1 -15.62 23.38 -24.53
CA MET A 1 -14.93 22.09 -24.37
C MET A 1 -14.79 21.89 -22.88
N GLY A 2 -15.45 20.85 -22.35
CA GLY A 2 -15.69 20.69 -20.91
C GLY A 2 -14.44 20.26 -20.13
N HIS A 3 -14.30 20.79 -18.92
CA HIS A 3 -13.40 20.31 -17.87
C HIS A 3 -13.62 18.79 -17.69
N SER A 4 -12.63 17.94 -17.96
CA SER A 4 -12.85 16.48 -17.94
C SER A 4 -11.67 15.61 -17.47
N ASP A 5 -10.56 16.16 -16.97
CA ASP A 5 -9.39 15.34 -16.58
C ASP A 5 -8.81 15.65 -15.18
N GLU A 6 -9.58 16.27 -14.27
CA GLU A 6 -9.14 16.44 -12.88
C GLU A 6 -9.44 15.16 -12.07
N TRP A 7 -8.39 14.42 -11.73
CA TRP A 7 -8.48 13.29 -10.81
C TRP A 7 -8.98 13.77 -9.44
N THR A 8 -9.96 13.06 -8.89
CA THR A 8 -10.47 13.39 -7.56
C THR A 8 -9.43 13.03 -6.50
N PHE A 9 -9.51 13.66 -5.32
CA PHE A 9 -8.68 13.24 -4.18
C PHE A 9 -8.81 11.74 -3.88
N ALA A 10 -10.00 11.15 -4.07
CA ALA A 10 -10.21 9.72 -3.86
C ALA A 10 -9.40 8.85 -4.85
N ASP A 11 -9.21 9.33 -6.07
CA ASP A 11 -8.38 8.62 -7.08
C ASP A 11 -6.90 8.69 -6.71
N TYR A 12 -6.41 9.87 -6.30
CA TYR A 12 -5.06 10.03 -5.76
C TYR A 12 -4.83 9.16 -4.53
N PHE A 13 -5.75 9.18 -3.55
CA PHE A 13 -5.61 8.40 -2.33
C PHE A 13 -5.57 6.89 -2.59
N LYS A 14 -6.44 6.39 -3.49
CA LYS A 14 -6.42 4.97 -3.89
C LYS A 14 -5.11 4.59 -4.58
N GLN A 15 -4.59 5.46 -5.44
CA GLN A 15 -3.31 5.23 -6.11
C GLN A 15 -2.16 5.15 -5.09
N GLU A 16 -2.07 6.12 -4.18
CA GLU A 16 -1.02 6.11 -3.15
C GLU A 16 -1.14 4.89 -2.24
N GLN A 17 -2.36 4.55 -1.80
CA GLN A 17 -2.60 3.35 -1.00
C GLN A 17 -2.16 2.07 -1.75
N ALA A 18 -2.40 1.97 -3.05
CA ALA A 18 -1.98 0.82 -3.85
C ALA A 18 -0.45 0.71 -3.95
N VAL A 19 0.25 1.83 -4.11
CA VAL A 19 1.72 1.88 -4.14
C VAL A 19 2.29 1.43 -2.79
N PHE A 20 1.79 1.96 -1.68
CA PHE A 20 2.21 1.53 -0.35
C PHE A 20 1.90 0.07 -0.07
N ARG A 21 0.70 -0.42 -0.44
CA ARG A 21 0.37 -1.84 -0.31
C ARG A 21 1.35 -2.72 -1.07
N GLY A 22 1.76 -2.34 -2.29
CA GLY A 22 2.75 -3.08 -3.07
C GLY A 22 4.12 -3.13 -2.38
N MET A 23 4.62 -1.98 -1.89
CA MET A 23 5.90 -1.90 -1.18
C MET A 23 5.89 -2.72 0.11
N ILE A 24 4.84 -2.59 0.92
CA ILE A 24 4.67 -3.33 2.18
C ILE A 24 4.58 -4.83 1.89
N SER A 25 3.78 -5.27 0.91
CA SER A 25 3.69 -6.68 0.50
C SER A 25 5.06 -7.25 0.11
N ALA A 26 5.87 -6.50 -0.64
CA ALA A 26 7.21 -6.94 -0.99
C ALA A 26 8.12 -7.05 0.24
N ALA A 27 8.04 -6.10 1.18
CA ALA A 27 8.81 -6.13 2.41
C ALA A 27 8.42 -7.32 3.31
N VAL A 28 7.11 -7.58 3.47
CA VAL A 28 6.60 -8.75 4.20
C VAL A 28 7.06 -10.05 3.54
N ALA A 29 7.01 -10.16 2.21
CA ALA A 29 7.50 -11.33 1.49
C ALA A 29 9.00 -11.57 1.67
N LEU A 30 9.80 -10.50 1.66
CA LEU A 30 11.24 -10.60 1.92
C LEU A 30 11.52 -11.03 3.36
N ARG A 31 10.81 -10.47 4.34
CA ARG A 31 10.92 -10.89 5.75
C ARG A 31 10.55 -12.35 5.93
N TRP A 32 9.44 -12.79 5.35
CA TRP A 32 9.02 -14.19 5.36
C TRP A 32 10.14 -15.11 4.88
N MET A 33 10.71 -14.82 3.69
CA MET A 33 11.80 -15.62 3.13
C MET A 33 13.03 -15.67 4.04
N ILE A 34 13.39 -14.56 4.71
CA ILE A 34 14.54 -14.54 5.62
C ILE A 34 14.26 -15.34 6.90
N GLU A 35 13.06 -15.20 7.46
CA GLU A 35 12.66 -15.83 8.72
C GLU A 35 12.39 -17.34 8.58
N HIS A 36 12.06 -17.79 7.37
CA HIS A 36 11.70 -19.18 7.06
C HIS A 36 12.68 -19.84 6.08
N ASP A 37 13.95 -19.44 6.08
CA ASP A 37 15.02 -20.08 5.27
C ASP A 37 14.65 -20.25 3.77
N PHE A 38 13.99 -19.24 3.20
CA PHE A 38 13.47 -19.18 1.83
C PHE A 38 12.41 -20.24 1.48
N GLU A 39 11.78 -20.85 2.48
CA GLU A 39 10.61 -21.70 2.28
C GLU A 39 9.39 -20.89 1.83
N LEU A 40 8.64 -21.45 0.89
CA LEU A 40 7.41 -20.84 0.41
C LEU A 40 6.33 -20.93 1.49
N PRO A 41 5.54 -19.85 1.70
CA PRO A 41 4.43 -19.88 2.64
C PRO A 41 3.36 -20.89 2.19
N ASP A 42 2.82 -21.63 3.16
CA ASP A 42 1.59 -22.38 2.96
C ASP A 42 0.35 -21.46 3.07
N ASP A 43 -0.85 -22.02 2.96
CA ASP A 43 -2.09 -21.24 3.05
C ASP A 43 -2.25 -20.48 4.38
N ALA A 44 -1.68 -21.00 5.47
CA ALA A 44 -1.70 -20.34 6.76
C ALA A 44 -0.69 -19.20 6.81
N GLY A 45 0.52 -19.41 6.29
CA GLY A 45 1.56 -18.40 6.12
C GLY A 45 1.09 -17.24 5.25
N LEU A 46 0.46 -17.52 4.11
CA LEU A 46 -0.11 -16.49 3.24
C LEU A 46 -1.14 -15.61 3.96
N LYS A 47 -2.01 -16.20 4.80
CA LYS A 47 -2.96 -15.44 5.62
C LYS A 47 -2.28 -14.59 6.69
N GLN A 48 -1.22 -15.09 7.30
CA GLN A 48 -0.43 -14.32 8.26
C GLN A 48 0.24 -13.13 7.58
N MET A 49 0.87 -13.35 6.43
CA MET A 49 1.49 -12.30 5.63
C MET A 49 0.46 -11.25 5.21
N GLU A 50 -0.73 -11.65 4.75
CA GLU A 50 -1.80 -10.70 4.41
C GLU A 50 -2.26 -9.88 5.62
N ALA A 51 -2.39 -10.50 6.80
CA ALA A 51 -2.72 -9.81 8.03
C ALA A 51 -1.64 -8.79 8.43
N GLU A 52 -0.36 -9.13 8.25
CA GLU A 52 0.77 -8.23 8.50
C GLU A 52 0.78 -7.05 7.52
N VAL A 53 0.58 -7.30 6.23
CA VAL A 53 0.42 -6.24 5.22
C VAL A 53 -0.70 -5.29 5.60
N ASN A 54 -1.87 -5.82 6.00
CA ASN A 54 -3.01 -5.01 6.39
C ASN A 54 -2.73 -4.19 7.66
N ARG A 55 -2.02 -4.76 8.64
CA ARG A 55 -1.62 -4.05 9.86
C ARG A 55 -0.68 -2.89 9.53
N GLU A 56 0.39 -3.14 8.77
CA GLU A 56 1.36 -2.10 8.41
C GLU A 56 0.74 -1.00 7.53
N LEU A 57 -0.19 -1.37 6.64
CA LEU A 57 -0.93 -0.40 5.84
C LEU A 57 -1.83 0.49 6.72
N CYS A 58 -2.44 -0.07 7.77
CA CYS A 58 -3.22 0.69 8.76
C CYS A 58 -2.32 1.63 9.58
N GLU A 59 -1.14 1.17 10.00
CA GLU A 59 -0.18 1.98 10.74
C GLU A 59 0.32 3.17 9.89
N ALA A 60 0.60 2.93 8.60
CA ALA A 60 1.03 3.95 7.65
C ALA A 60 -0.13 4.82 7.10
N TRP A 61 -1.39 4.54 7.47
CA TRP A 61 -2.55 5.18 6.83
C TRP A 61 -2.50 6.71 6.89
N GLY A 62 -2.11 7.27 8.04
CA GLY A 62 -2.01 8.73 8.22
C GLY A 62 -0.94 9.37 7.33
N GLU A 63 0.18 8.68 7.10
CA GLU A 63 1.25 9.11 6.20
C GLU A 63 0.79 9.06 4.74
N ILE A 64 0.14 7.96 4.35
CA ILE A 64 -0.44 7.79 3.00
C ILE A 64 -1.48 8.88 2.73
N PHE A 65 -2.36 9.16 3.69
CA PHE A 65 -3.36 10.21 3.57
C PHE A 65 -2.72 11.59 3.41
N SER A 66 -1.74 11.92 4.25
CA SER A 66 -1.02 13.20 4.19
C SER A 66 -0.29 13.37 2.86
N LEU A 67 0.36 12.32 2.36
CA LEU A 67 1.03 12.32 1.07
C LEU A 67 0.04 12.49 -0.09
N ALA A 68 -1.10 11.80 -0.05
CA ALA A 68 -2.15 11.95 -1.06
C ALA A 68 -2.70 13.38 -1.08
N VAL A 69 -2.86 14.03 0.07
CA VAL A 69 -3.30 15.45 0.14
C VAL A 69 -2.25 16.36 -0.49
N LEU A 70 -0.96 16.16 -0.19
CA LEU A 70 0.13 16.95 -0.77
C LEU A 70 0.16 16.81 -2.30
N LYS A 71 0.15 15.57 -2.80
CA LYS A 71 0.17 15.30 -4.25
C LYS A 71 -1.06 15.80 -4.97
N TRP A 72 -2.24 15.63 -4.36
CA TRP A 72 -3.48 16.16 -4.93
C TRP A 72 -3.40 17.69 -5.03
N ARG A 73 -3.02 18.40 -3.97
CA ARG A 73 -2.85 19.86 -4.00
C ARG A 73 -1.82 20.31 -5.04
N ASP A 74 -0.70 19.61 -5.17
CA ASP A 74 0.36 19.98 -6.11
C ASP A 74 0.01 19.62 -7.57
N GLY A 75 -0.97 18.74 -7.79
CA GLY A 75 -1.50 18.33 -9.10
C GLY A 75 -2.84 18.99 -9.50
N GLN A 76 -3.33 19.94 -8.70
CA GLN A 76 -4.38 20.90 -9.07
C GLN A 76 -3.73 22.14 -9.70
#